data_AF-X1H9R8-F1
#
_entry.id   AF-X1H9R8-F1
#
_cell.length_a   1.000
_cell.length_b   1.000
_cell.length_c   1.000
_cell.angle_alpha   90.00
_cell.angle_beta   90.00
_cell.angle_gamma   90.00
#
_symmetry.space_group_name_H-M   'P 1'
#
loop_
_entity.id
_entity.type
_entity.pdbx_description
1 polymer ?
#
loop_
_entity_poly.entity_id
_entity_poly.type
_entity_poly.pdbx_seq_one_letter_code
_entity_poly.pdbx_strand_id
1 'polypeptide(L)'
;VMQYEVTVKEYMALFAEQQYPYPMNVYSTDDFHYYIVTPVENFTELDSIYSLINKVASNAGEKWGAVWEKFAGTYHFNRGQIVIFSSELSYIPEEPRLNPEEGNFIYWGFGYVELGKE
;
A
#
# COMPACT_ATOMS: atom_id res chain seq x y z
N VAL A 1 -17.60 6.52 -8.91
CA VAL A 1 -16.45 5.60 -8.90
C VAL A 1 -15.60 5.96 -10.09
N MET A 2 -14.40 6.50 -9.85
CA MET A 2 -13.47 6.87 -10.92
C MET A 2 -12.90 5.61 -11.60
N GLN A 3 -12.45 5.71 -12.85
CA GLN A 3 -11.84 4.59 -13.59
C GLN A 3 -10.73 3.90 -12.78
N TYR A 4 -9.95 4.67 -12.03
CA TYR A 4 -8.90 4.16 -11.13
C TYR A 4 -9.43 3.10 -10.14
N GLU A 5 -10.52 3.39 -9.42
CA GLU A 5 -11.08 2.49 -8.40
C GLU A 5 -11.63 1.19 -8.99
N VAL A 6 -12.19 1.26 -10.20
CA VAL A 6 -12.62 0.07 -10.94
C VAL A 6 -11.40 -0.79 -11.27
N THR A 7 -10.35 -0.17 -11.82
CA THR A 7 -9.11 -0.88 -12.17
C THR A 7 -8.40 -1.46 -10.94
N VAL A 8 -8.41 -0.77 -9.78
CA VAL A 8 -7.89 -1.32 -8.51
C VAL A 8 -8.63 -2.59 -8.11
N LYS A 9 -9.97 -2.63 -8.24
CA LYS A 9 -10.73 -3.85 -7.92
C LYS A 9 -10.38 -5.02 -8.83
N GLU A 10 -10.20 -4.75 -10.13
CA GLU A 10 -9.73 -5.77 -11.08
C GLU A 10 -8.32 -6.26 -10.74
N TYR A 11 -7.41 -5.34 -10.40
CA TYR A 11 -6.06 -5.67 -9.95
C TYR A 11 -6.09 -6.56 -8.70
N MET A 12 -6.88 -6.22 -7.69
CA MET A 12 -7.05 -7.01 -6.47
C MET A 12 -7.65 -8.39 -6.73
N ALA A 13 -8.55 -8.51 -7.71
CA ALA A 13 -9.12 -9.80 -8.10
C ALA A 13 -8.05 -10.79 -8.59
N LEU A 14 -7.00 -10.33 -9.28
CA LEU A 14 -5.91 -11.19 -9.76
C LEU A 14 -5.15 -11.88 -8.60
N PHE A 15 -5.02 -11.20 -7.46
CA PHE A 15 -4.40 -11.78 -6.26
C PHE A 15 -5.36 -12.71 -5.52
N ALA A 16 -6.64 -12.32 -5.41
CA ALA A 16 -7.66 -13.12 -4.77
C ALA A 16 -7.87 -14.47 -5.48
N GLU A 17 -7.92 -14.46 -6.83
CA GLU A 17 -8.03 -15.66 -7.67
C GLU A 17 -6.90 -16.67 -7.41
N GLN A 18 -5.73 -16.19 -7.00
CA GLN A 18 -4.53 -17.00 -6.78
C GLN A 18 -4.25 -17.28 -5.30
N GLN A 19 -5.19 -16.97 -4.41
CA GLN A 19 -5.06 -17.17 -2.96
C GLN A 19 -3.76 -16.55 -2.42
N TYR A 20 -3.46 -15.32 -2.85
CA TYR A 20 -2.27 -14.60 -2.42
C TYR A 20 -2.20 -14.56 -0.87
N PRO A 21 -1.07 -14.98 -0.26
CA PRO A 21 -1.05 -15.31 1.16
C PRO A 21 -0.95 -14.09 2.08
N TYR A 22 -0.52 -12.94 1.56
CA TYR A 22 -0.40 -11.73 2.36
C TYR A 22 -1.68 -10.90 2.29
N PRO A 23 -2.14 -10.34 3.43
CA PRO A 23 -3.26 -9.41 3.43
C PRO A 23 -2.89 -8.14 2.68
N MET A 24 -3.83 -7.63 1.88
CA MET A 24 -3.70 -6.34 1.21
C MET A 24 -4.82 -5.42 1.66
N ASN A 25 -4.46 -4.39 2.43
CA ASN A 25 -5.39 -3.36 2.87
C ASN A 25 -5.47 -2.27 1.82
N VAL A 26 -6.68 -2.00 1.32
CA VAL A 26 -6.92 -1.00 0.28
C VAL A 26 -7.83 0.09 0.81
N TYR A 27 -7.39 1.34 0.74
CA TYR A 27 -8.18 2.50 1.16
C TYR A 27 -7.77 3.75 0.39
N SER A 28 -8.62 4.77 0.49
CA SER A 28 -8.38 6.10 -0.05
C SER A 28 -8.43 7.14 1.07
N THR A 29 -7.70 8.22 0.90
CA THR A 29 -7.81 9.44 1.72
C THR A 29 -8.71 10.47 1.04
N ASP A 30 -9.03 11.53 1.75
CA ASP A 30 -9.86 12.66 1.28
C ASP A 30 -9.16 13.53 0.21
N ASP A 31 -7.84 13.42 0.09
CA ASP A 31 -7.00 14.12 -0.89
C ASP A 31 -6.67 13.28 -2.15
N PHE A 32 -7.49 12.25 -2.44
CA PHE A 32 -7.37 11.37 -3.62
C PHE A 32 -6.08 10.54 -3.70
N HIS A 33 -5.41 10.28 -2.58
CA HIS A 33 -4.40 9.23 -2.53
C HIS A 33 -5.05 7.87 -2.28
N TYR A 34 -4.52 6.86 -2.96
CA TYR A 34 -4.94 5.47 -2.84
C TYR A 34 -3.78 4.63 -2.37
N TYR A 35 -4.02 3.80 -1.36
CA TYR A 35 -3.01 2.98 -0.70
C TYR A 35 -3.37 1.51 -0.84
N ILE A 36 -2.38 0.71 -1.18
CA ILE A 36 -2.41 -0.75 -1.09
C ILE A 36 -1.28 -1.11 -0.13
N VAL A 37 -1.64 -1.50 1.09
CA VAL A 37 -0.69 -1.76 2.17
C VAL A 37 -0.66 -3.25 2.48
N THR A 38 0.55 -3.82 2.39
CA THR A 38 0.82 -5.19 2.82
C THR A 38 1.66 -5.14 4.09
N PRO A 39 1.13 -5.51 5.26
CA PRO A 39 1.93 -5.63 6.48
C PRO A 39 2.91 -6.79 6.33
N VAL A 40 4.12 -6.59 6.84
CA VAL A 40 5.19 -7.59 6.88
C VAL A 40 5.72 -7.71 8.30
N GLU A 41 6.10 -8.91 8.71
CA GLU A 41 6.65 -9.13 10.04
C GLU A 41 8.09 -8.60 10.14
N ASN A 42 8.86 -8.73 9.05
CA ASN A 42 10.24 -8.28 8.97
C ASN A 42 10.70 -8.14 7.50
N PHE A 43 11.88 -7.56 7.27
CA PHE A 43 12.36 -7.28 5.91
C PHE A 43 12.73 -8.51 5.09
N THR A 44 12.91 -9.69 5.70
CA THR A 44 13.24 -10.90 4.95
C THR A 44 12.05 -11.38 4.10
N GLU A 45 10.84 -10.94 4.42
CA GLU A 45 9.62 -11.26 3.67
C GLU A 45 9.50 -10.49 2.35
N LEU A 46 10.25 -9.40 2.17
CA LEU A 46 10.14 -8.54 0.98
C LEU A 46 10.45 -9.31 -0.31
N ASP A 47 11.51 -10.12 -0.30
CA ASP A 47 11.88 -10.96 -1.45
C ASP A 47 10.78 -11.97 -1.78
N SER A 48 10.14 -12.53 -0.76
CA SER A 48 9.01 -13.46 -0.91
C SER A 48 7.79 -12.76 -1.52
N ILE A 49 7.48 -11.54 -1.07
CA ILE A 49 6.39 -10.73 -1.62
C ILE A 49 6.63 -10.44 -3.10
N TYR A 50 7.82 -9.95 -3.48
CA TYR A 50 8.11 -9.66 -4.89
C TYR A 50 8.05 -10.92 -5.75
N SER A 51 8.56 -12.05 -5.24
CA SER A 51 8.47 -13.33 -5.94
C SER A 51 7.02 -13.76 -6.17
N LEU A 52 6.16 -13.61 -5.17
CA LEU A 52 4.74 -13.95 -5.28
C LEU A 52 3.97 -12.99 -6.19
N ILE A 53 4.26 -11.69 -6.17
CA ILE A 53 3.69 -10.72 -7.13
C ILE A 53 4.08 -11.10 -8.56
N ASN A 54 5.34 -11.45 -8.80
CA ASN A 54 5.79 -11.90 -10.12
C ASN A 54 5.10 -13.21 -10.55
N LYS A 55 4.87 -14.12 -9.61
CA LYS A 55 4.09 -15.34 -9.86
C LYS A 55 2.64 -15.01 -10.23
N VAL A 56 2.01 -14.05 -9.53
CA VAL A 56 0.65 -13.57 -9.85
C VAL A 56 0.60 -12.99 -11.25
N ALA A 57 1.56 -12.13 -11.61
CA ALA A 57 1.68 -11.54 -12.93
C ALA A 57 1.86 -12.60 -14.02
N SER A 58 2.77 -13.55 -13.81
CA SER A 58 3.03 -14.64 -14.75
C SER A 58 1.81 -15.53 -14.98
N ASN A 59 1.06 -15.83 -13.93
CA ASN A 59 -0.15 -16.67 -14.02
C ASN A 59 -1.32 -15.92 -14.65
N ALA A 60 -1.45 -14.61 -14.39
CA ALA A 60 -2.48 -13.77 -14.97
C ALA A 60 -2.27 -13.53 -16.47
N GLY A 61 -1.02 -13.59 -16.95
CA GLY A 61 -0.68 -13.46 -18.36
C GLY A 61 -1.16 -12.13 -18.94
N GLU A 62 -1.89 -12.18 -20.07
CA GLU A 62 -2.41 -10.98 -20.74
C GLU A 62 -3.31 -10.12 -19.84
N LYS A 63 -4.02 -10.73 -18.88
CA LYS A 63 -4.86 -9.97 -17.92
C LYS A 63 -4.03 -8.99 -17.10
N TRP A 64 -2.79 -9.34 -16.76
CA TRP A 64 -1.90 -8.46 -16.01
C TRP A 64 -1.61 -7.18 -16.80
N GLY A 65 -1.21 -7.33 -18.07
CA GLY A 65 -0.97 -6.19 -18.96
C GLY A 65 -2.20 -5.33 -19.18
N ALA A 66 -3.36 -5.96 -19.44
CA ALA A 66 -4.63 -5.26 -19.65
C ALA A 66 -5.05 -4.40 -18.45
N VAL A 67 -4.79 -4.86 -17.21
CA VAL A 67 -5.04 -4.06 -16.01
C VAL A 67 -4.12 -2.83 -15.96
N TRP A 68 -2.84 -2.97 -16.30
CA TRP A 68 -1.91 -1.83 -16.36
C TRP A 68 -2.26 -0.81 -17.44
N GLU A 69 -2.77 -1.26 -18.59
CA GLU A 69 -3.28 -0.36 -19.62
C GLU A 69 -4.48 0.45 -19.14
N LYS A 70 -5.40 -0.17 -18.38
CA LYS A 70 -6.53 0.54 -17.76
C LYS A 70 -6.12 1.52 -16.67
N PHE A 71 -4.95 1.31 -16.06
CA PHE A 71 -4.37 2.25 -15.11
C PHE A 71 -3.73 3.45 -15.80
N ALA A 72 -3.32 3.33 -17.07
CA ALA A 72 -2.64 4.39 -17.78
C ALA A 72 -3.52 5.67 -17.84
N GLY A 73 -2.95 6.80 -17.41
CA GLY A 73 -3.64 8.09 -17.38
C GLY A 73 -4.65 8.26 -16.25
N THR A 74 -4.79 7.29 -15.34
CA THR A 74 -5.73 7.37 -14.20
C THR A 74 -5.12 7.93 -12.91
N TYR A 75 -3.80 8.16 -12.89
CA TYR A 75 -3.07 8.73 -11.75
C TYR A 75 -1.92 9.63 -12.22
N HIS A 76 -1.50 10.57 -11.36
CA HIS A 76 -0.35 11.44 -11.62
C HIS A 76 0.99 10.75 -11.35
N PHE A 77 1.08 9.97 -10.27
CA PHE A 77 2.26 9.18 -9.93
C PHE A 77 1.86 7.88 -9.22
N ASN A 78 2.76 6.91 -9.22
CA ASN A 78 2.72 5.72 -8.39
C ASN A 78 4.04 5.61 -7.62
N ARG A 79 4.00 5.25 -6.34
CA ARG A 79 5.19 5.17 -5.49
C ARG A 79 5.14 3.92 -4.61
N GLY A 80 6.20 3.12 -4.67
CA GLY A 80 6.46 2.06 -3.70
C GLY A 80 7.26 2.61 -2.52
N GLN A 81 6.87 2.25 -1.30
CA GLN A 81 7.56 2.65 -0.07
C GLN A 81 7.53 1.51 0.95
N ILE A 82 8.55 1.48 1.79
CA ILE A 82 8.56 0.69 3.03
C ILE A 82 8.33 1.69 4.16
N VAL A 83 7.35 1.40 5.01
CA VAL A 83 7.04 2.23 6.18
C VAL A 83 7.31 1.42 7.44
N ILE A 84 7.99 2.05 8.39
CA ILE A 84 8.34 1.47 9.69
C ILE A 84 7.83 2.43 10.75
N PHE A 85 7.14 1.91 11.76
CA PHE A 85 6.86 2.67 12.96
C PHE A 85 8.14 2.76 13.81
N SER A 86 8.60 3.98 14.09
CA SER A 86 9.68 4.23 15.05
C SER A 86 9.13 4.95 16.26
N SER A 87 9.18 4.30 17.42
CA SER A 87 8.74 4.91 18.67
C SER A 87 9.62 6.07 19.12
N GLU A 88 10.90 6.10 18.72
CA GLU A 88 11.84 7.17 19.06
C GLU A 88 11.52 8.48 18.34
N LEU A 89 10.85 8.39 17.18
CA LEU A 89 10.44 9.53 16.37
C LEU A 89 8.94 9.83 16.53
N SER A 90 8.31 9.28 17.57
CA SER A 90 6.87 9.41 17.81
C SER A 90 6.58 10.44 18.90
N TYR A 91 5.48 11.17 18.74
CA TYR A 91 4.89 12.01 19.80
C TYR A 91 4.03 11.20 20.79
N ILE A 92 3.87 9.88 20.57
CA ILE A 92 3.14 9.00 21.49
C ILE A 92 3.89 8.93 22.82
N PRO A 93 3.24 9.24 23.96
CA PRO A 93 3.87 9.16 25.27
C PRO A 93 4.51 7.78 25.52
N GLU A 94 5.62 7.77 26.26
CA GLU A 94 6.21 6.51 26.75
C GLU A 94 5.27 5.81 27.73
N GLU A 95 4.55 6.57 28.57
CA GLU A 95 3.54 6.06 29.50
C GLU A 95 2.26 6.91 29.52
N PRO A 96 1.06 6.33 29.29
CA PRO A 96 0.82 4.98 28.77
C PRO A 96 1.03 4.94 27.24
N ARG A 97 1.74 3.92 26.77
CA ARG A 97 1.79 3.58 25.35
C ARG A 97 0.67 2.59 25.02
N LEU A 98 -0.03 2.81 23.92
CA LEU A 98 -1.02 1.86 23.41
C LEU A 98 -0.36 0.51 23.10
N ASN A 99 -1.08 -0.58 23.33
CA ASN A 99 -0.63 -1.89 22.88
C ASN A 99 -0.64 -1.92 21.34
N PRO A 100 0.32 -2.59 20.67
CA PRO A 100 0.32 -2.70 19.21
C PRO A 100 -0.99 -3.25 18.63
N GLU A 101 -1.68 -4.13 19.38
CA GLU A 101 -2.97 -4.72 19.00
C GLU A 101 -4.15 -3.74 19.04
N GLU A 102 -4.01 -2.61 19.75
CA GLU A 102 -5.03 -1.57 19.86
C GLU A 102 -4.97 -0.57 18.68
N GLY A 103 -3.85 -0.54 17.95
CA GLY A 103 -3.61 0.34 16.80
C GLY A 103 -4.06 -0.28 15.48
N ASN A 104 -5.36 -0.25 15.19
CA ASN A 104 -5.93 -0.82 13.95
C ASN A 104 -6.26 0.22 12.86
N PHE A 105 -5.89 1.49 13.07
CA PHE A 105 -6.13 2.59 12.14
C PHE A 105 -4.82 3.29 11.79
N ILE A 106 -4.64 3.59 10.51
CA ILE A 106 -3.49 4.36 10.01
C ILE A 106 -4.02 5.61 9.31
N TYR A 107 -3.53 6.77 9.73
CA TYR A 107 -3.72 8.04 9.04
C TYR A 107 -2.37 8.56 8.58
N TRP A 108 -2.29 8.99 7.32
CA TRP A 108 -1.07 9.57 6.76
C TRP A 108 -1.16 11.08 6.77
N GLY A 109 -0.24 11.73 7.48
CA GLY A 109 0.02 13.16 7.37
C GLY A 109 1.39 13.38 6.75
N PHE A 110 1.45 14.11 5.63
CA PHE A 110 2.71 14.50 4.99
C PHE A 110 2.94 16.00 5.17
N GLY A 111 3.97 16.36 5.93
CA GLY A 111 4.45 17.73 6.05
C GLY A 111 5.69 17.95 5.18
N TYR A 112 5.73 19.06 4.46
CA TYR A 112 6.90 19.49 3.70
C TYR A 112 7.40 20.81 4.30
N VAL A 113 8.69 20.88 4.63
CA VAL A 113 9.30 22.12 5.11
C VAL A 113 9.71 22.96 3.90
N GLU A 114 9.19 24.17 3.79
CA GLU A 114 9.72 25.18 2.88
C GLU A 114 10.92 25.86 3.55
N LEU A 115 12.13 25.57 3.06
CA LEU A 115 13.36 26.15 3.58
C LEU A 115 13.28 27.69 3.63
N GLY A 116 13.56 28.27 4.78
CA GLY A 116 13.50 29.72 5.01
C GLY A 116 12.10 30.26 5.33
N LYS A 117 11.10 29.39 5.48
CA LYS A 117 9.78 29.69 6.02
C LYS A 117 9.42 28.78 7.20
N GLU A 118 10.44 28.23 7.85
CA GLU A 118 10.32 27.51 9.13
C GLU A 118 9.75 28.39 10.25
#